data_AF-A0A5M5BLL8-F1
#
_entry.id   AF-A0A5M5BLL8-F1
#
_cell.length_a   1.000
_cell.length_b   1.000
_cell.length_c   1.000
_cell.angle_alpha   90.00
_cell.angle_beta   90.00
_cell.angle_gamma   90.00
#
_symmetry.space_group_name_H-M   'P 1'
#
loop_
_entity.id
_entity.type
_entity.pdbx_description
1 polymer ?
#
loop_
_entity_poly.entity_id
_entity_poly.type
_entity_poly.pdbx_seq_one_letter_code
_entity_poly.pdbx_strand_id
1 'polypeptide(L)'
;YINLYPNWAWGKELYSENVKSFIEQVPVPFISFDNYPIVSINGAPSIVRPDWYRNLEEISAAAKENNKPFWAFALALSHKLDETHFYKIPTLPELRLQVFSDLAYGAQAIQYFTYRGLQHDEPTEVYDLVKTVNQEVQRLAGIFLGAQVISVSHTGSEIPEGTKALGSLPTPIKSLTTSDTGAVVSVLEKGGNQYLVVVNRDFRNVMNLSIDVDSSVNRVLKNGSTTTPDGSTIAVEPGDMVIFTWRK
;
A
#
# COMPACT_ATOMS: atom_id res chain seq x y z
N TYR A 1 21.87 -0.63 -1.26
CA TYR A 1 20.79 -0.76 -2.26
C TYR A 1 20.90 0.42 -3.22
N ILE A 2 20.30 0.31 -4.41
CA ILE A 2 20.09 1.46 -5.30
C ILE A 2 18.59 1.73 -5.29
N ASN A 3 18.21 2.96 -5.01
CA ASN A 3 16.81 3.36 -5.01
C ASN A 3 16.42 3.88 -6.39
N LEU A 4 15.40 3.30 -6.98
CA LEU A 4 14.83 3.73 -8.24
C LEU A 4 13.94 4.95 -8.01
N TYR A 5 14.05 5.91 -8.92
CA TYR A 5 13.16 7.06 -8.97
C TYR A 5 11.71 6.61 -9.24
N PRO A 6 10.72 7.46 -8.91
CA PRO A 6 9.34 7.22 -9.28
C PRO A 6 9.12 7.38 -10.79
N ASN A 7 8.02 6.82 -11.29
CA ASN A 7 7.69 6.82 -12.72
C ASN A 7 7.68 8.21 -13.36
N TRP A 8 7.10 9.22 -12.70
CA TRP A 8 7.09 10.60 -13.20
C TRP A 8 8.48 11.24 -13.28
N ALA A 9 9.44 10.80 -12.47
CA ALA A 9 10.81 11.32 -12.47
C ALA A 9 11.74 10.53 -13.40
N TRP A 10 11.37 9.31 -13.79
CA TRP A 10 12.20 8.42 -14.60
C TRP A 10 11.51 7.94 -15.89
N GLY A 11 10.76 8.85 -16.50
CA GLY A 11 10.09 8.63 -17.79
C GLY A 11 8.90 7.71 -17.68
N LYS A 12 7.74 8.25 -17.30
CA LYS A 12 6.50 7.51 -17.01
C LYS A 12 6.13 6.45 -18.05
N GLU A 13 6.21 6.78 -19.34
CA GLU A 13 5.85 5.85 -20.41
C GLU A 13 6.90 4.78 -20.70
N LEU A 14 8.15 4.99 -20.26
CA LEU A 14 9.26 4.04 -20.40
C LEU A 14 9.62 3.38 -19.06
N TYR A 15 8.83 3.61 -18.01
CA TYR A 15 9.24 3.25 -16.65
C TYR A 15 9.47 1.74 -16.48
N SER A 16 8.52 0.92 -16.94
CA SER A 16 8.66 -0.55 -16.89
C SER A 16 9.87 -1.05 -17.69
N GLU A 17 10.18 -0.42 -18.83
CA GLU A 17 11.35 -0.75 -19.65
C GLU A 17 12.65 -0.35 -18.93
N ASN A 18 12.66 0.82 -18.28
CA ASN A 18 13.79 1.31 -17.49
C ASN A 18 14.06 0.40 -16.28
N VAL A 19 13.01 -0.02 -15.55
CA VAL A 19 13.12 -0.95 -14.42
C VAL A 19 13.66 -2.30 -14.90
N LYS A 20 13.13 -2.84 -16.00
CA LYS A 20 13.62 -4.09 -16.60
C LYS A 20 15.11 -3.99 -16.97
N SER A 21 15.48 -2.94 -17.69
CA SER A 21 16.85 -2.67 -18.10
C SER A 21 17.80 -2.55 -16.91
N PHE A 22 17.36 -1.90 -15.82
CA PHE A 22 18.12 -1.82 -14.58
C PHE A 22 18.33 -3.20 -13.92
N ILE A 23 17.28 -4.01 -13.81
CA ILE A 23 17.37 -5.35 -13.21
C ILE A 23 18.31 -6.27 -13.99
N GLU A 24 18.32 -6.17 -15.33
CA GLU A 24 19.21 -6.94 -16.21
C GLU A 24 20.68 -6.55 -16.05
N GLN A 25 20.96 -5.27 -15.83
CA GLN A 25 22.33 -4.73 -15.78
C GLN A 25 22.93 -4.70 -14.37
N VAL A 26 22.10 -4.57 -13.35
CA VAL A 26 22.54 -4.34 -11.97
C VAL A 26 22.11 -5.52 -11.10
N PRO A 27 23.06 -6.31 -10.55
CA PRO A 27 22.75 -7.52 -9.79
C PRO A 27 22.30 -7.19 -8.37
N VAL A 28 21.13 -6.57 -8.22
CA VAL A 28 20.53 -6.28 -6.91
C VAL A 28 19.77 -7.49 -6.35
N PRO A 29 19.83 -7.75 -5.03
CA PRO A 29 19.06 -8.82 -4.39
C PRO A 29 17.58 -8.48 -4.21
N PHE A 30 17.22 -7.20 -4.33
CA PHE A 30 15.86 -6.67 -4.21
C PHE A 30 15.73 -5.39 -5.01
N ILE A 31 14.50 -5.05 -5.40
CA ILE A 31 14.17 -3.76 -6.02
C ILE A 31 13.90 -2.77 -4.89
N SER A 32 14.35 -1.53 -5.00
CA SER A 32 14.04 -0.46 -4.04
C SER A 32 13.57 0.75 -4.83
N PHE A 33 12.49 1.40 -4.43
CA PHE A 33 12.01 2.62 -5.07
C PHE A 33 11.35 3.56 -4.07
N ASP A 34 11.28 4.86 -4.39
CA ASP A 34 10.47 5.83 -3.65
C ASP A 34 9.46 6.55 -4.55
N ASN A 35 8.23 6.68 -4.07
CA ASN A 35 7.21 7.56 -4.68
C ASN A 35 6.30 8.08 -3.58
N TYR A 36 6.50 9.34 -3.18
CA TYR A 36 5.71 9.96 -2.12
C TYR A 36 4.37 10.46 -2.66
N PRO A 37 3.24 9.86 -2.22
CA PRO A 37 2.00 10.01 -2.95
C PRO A 37 1.16 11.21 -2.54
N ILE A 38 1.34 11.73 -1.32
CA ILE A 38 0.42 12.71 -0.74
C ILE A 38 1.03 14.10 -0.82
N VAL A 39 0.59 14.89 -1.80
CA VAL A 39 1.22 16.16 -2.15
C VAL A 39 0.19 17.30 -2.21
N SER A 40 0.58 18.47 -1.70
CA SER A 40 -0.12 19.73 -1.92
C SER A 40 0.45 20.40 -3.16
N ILE A 41 -0.43 20.78 -4.10
CA ILE A 41 -0.05 21.44 -5.36
C ILE A 41 -0.57 22.87 -5.33
N ASN A 42 0.29 23.86 -5.53
CA ASN A 42 -0.05 25.29 -5.51
C ASN A 42 -0.80 25.72 -4.23
N GLY A 43 -0.46 25.14 -3.08
CA GLY A 43 -1.09 25.43 -1.79
C GLY A 43 -2.48 24.80 -1.59
N ALA A 44 -3.00 24.03 -2.55
CA ALA A 44 -4.27 23.33 -2.43
C ALA A 44 -4.23 22.23 -1.35
N PRO A 45 -5.38 21.74 -0.85
CA PRO A 45 -5.43 20.55 -0.01
C PRO A 45 -4.67 19.37 -0.65
N SER A 46 -4.00 18.55 0.17
CA SER A 46 -3.18 17.45 -0.34
C SER A 46 -4.00 16.45 -1.15
N ILE A 47 -3.45 15.90 -2.22
CA ILE A 47 -4.08 14.83 -3.00
C ILE A 47 -3.19 13.60 -3.00
N VAL A 48 -3.76 12.44 -3.32
CA VAL A 48 -2.98 11.28 -3.76
C VAL A 48 -2.58 11.51 -5.21
N ARG A 49 -1.30 11.41 -5.55
CA ARG A 49 -0.79 11.53 -6.92
C ARG A 49 -1.49 10.48 -7.82
N PRO A 50 -2.07 10.89 -8.98
CA PRO A 50 -2.84 9.98 -9.83
C PRO A 50 -2.07 8.75 -10.34
N ASP A 51 -0.75 8.90 -10.50
CA ASP A 51 0.16 7.89 -11.05
C ASP A 51 0.89 7.05 -10.00
N TRP A 52 0.61 7.26 -8.70
CA TRP A 52 1.26 6.51 -7.64
C TRP A 52 0.96 5.02 -7.70
N TYR A 53 -0.31 4.66 -7.86
CA TYR A 53 -0.69 3.25 -7.95
C TYR A 53 -0.22 2.60 -9.25
N ARG A 54 -0.12 3.35 -10.36
CA ARG A 54 0.57 2.88 -11.58
C ARG A 54 2.01 2.47 -11.26
N ASN A 55 2.75 3.30 -10.50
CA ASN A 55 4.12 2.98 -10.11
C ASN A 55 4.21 1.70 -9.27
N LEU A 56 3.25 1.51 -8.35
CA LEU A 56 3.17 0.28 -7.53
C LEU A 56 2.86 -0.96 -8.38
N GLU A 57 1.96 -0.87 -9.37
CA GLU A 57 1.73 -1.94 -10.35
C GLU A 57 3.01 -2.28 -11.12
N GLU A 58 3.73 -1.27 -11.62
CA GLU A 58 4.95 -1.43 -12.40
C GLU A 58 6.07 -2.10 -11.59
N ILE A 59 6.28 -1.68 -10.34
CA ILE A 59 7.29 -2.28 -9.45
C ILE A 59 6.89 -3.69 -8.98
N SER A 60 5.63 -3.89 -8.59
CA SER A 60 5.13 -5.20 -8.14
C SER A 60 5.22 -6.25 -9.27
N ALA A 61 4.87 -5.86 -10.51
CA ALA A 61 5.03 -6.70 -11.69
C ALA A 61 6.51 -7.04 -11.94
N ALA A 62 7.40 -6.05 -11.97
CA ALA A 62 8.83 -6.29 -12.18
C ALA A 62 9.44 -7.18 -11.09
N ALA A 63 9.05 -6.98 -9.83
CA ALA A 63 9.46 -7.81 -8.70
C ALA A 63 9.03 -9.27 -8.88
N LYS A 64 7.76 -9.49 -9.25
CA LYS A 64 7.19 -10.81 -9.50
C LYS A 64 7.84 -11.53 -10.68
N GLU A 65 8.00 -10.84 -11.82
CA GLU A 65 8.61 -11.39 -13.04
C GLU A 65 10.07 -11.83 -12.83
N ASN A 66 10.79 -11.12 -11.96
CA ASN A 66 12.20 -11.39 -11.69
C ASN A 66 12.44 -12.20 -10.41
N ASN A 67 11.37 -12.67 -9.74
CA ASN A 67 11.44 -13.38 -8.47
C ASN A 67 12.32 -12.65 -7.42
N LYS A 68 12.11 -11.34 -7.29
CA LYS A 68 12.81 -10.47 -6.33
C LYS A 68 11.81 -9.83 -5.39
N PRO A 69 12.11 -9.69 -4.09
CA PRO A 69 11.33 -8.81 -3.24
C PRO A 69 11.56 -7.34 -3.65
N PHE A 70 10.62 -6.47 -3.32
CA PHE A 70 10.83 -5.02 -3.42
C PHE A 70 10.64 -4.32 -2.08
N TRP A 71 11.34 -3.20 -1.92
CA TRP A 71 11.31 -2.30 -0.78
C TRP A 71 10.68 -0.98 -1.23
N ALA A 72 9.79 -0.43 -0.41
CA ALA A 72 9.07 0.80 -0.70
C ALA A 72 9.31 1.83 0.40
N PHE A 73 9.14 3.11 0.06
CA PHE A 73 9.33 4.23 0.97
C PHE A 73 8.01 4.91 1.33
N ALA A 74 7.85 5.23 2.61
CA ALA A 74 6.85 6.16 3.10
C ALA A 74 7.49 7.49 3.51
N LEU A 75 6.86 8.61 3.15
CA LEU A 75 7.31 9.93 3.53
C LEU A 75 6.95 10.19 5.00
N ALA A 76 7.95 10.52 5.80
CA ALA A 76 7.87 10.82 7.23
C ALA A 76 8.38 12.24 7.55
N LEU A 77 8.40 13.15 6.56
CA LEU A 77 8.94 14.49 6.69
C LEU A 77 8.24 15.48 5.74
N SER A 78 8.06 16.71 6.21
CA SER A 78 7.65 17.85 5.38
C SER A 78 8.82 18.41 4.56
N HIS A 79 8.63 18.61 3.26
CA HIS A 79 9.59 19.30 2.41
C HIS A 79 8.93 19.86 1.14
N LYS A 80 9.57 20.85 0.51
CA LYS A 80 9.22 21.27 -0.85
C LYS A 80 9.96 20.40 -1.84
N LEU A 81 9.22 19.86 -2.81
CA LEU A 81 9.83 19.19 -3.97
C LEU A 81 10.28 20.22 -5.00
N ASP A 82 9.41 21.18 -5.28
CA ASP A 82 9.65 22.31 -6.20
C ASP A 82 8.81 23.52 -5.77
N GLU A 83 8.72 24.54 -6.62
CA GLU A 83 7.97 25.79 -6.34
C GLU A 83 6.46 25.55 -6.13
N THR A 84 5.91 24.50 -6.72
CA THR A 84 4.48 24.20 -6.77
C THR A 84 4.09 23.01 -5.88
N HIS A 85 4.99 22.06 -5.66
CA HIS A 85 4.74 20.81 -4.93
C HIS A 85 5.31 20.87 -3.51
N PHE A 86 4.43 20.71 -2.53
CA PHE A 86 4.77 20.69 -1.12
C PHE A 86 4.25 19.43 -0.43
N TYR A 87 5.15 18.72 0.23
CA TYR A 87 4.80 17.63 1.13
C TYR A 87 4.68 18.19 2.54
N LYS A 88 3.48 18.06 3.14
CA LYS A 88 3.22 18.47 4.51
C LYS A 88 3.76 17.44 5.50
N ILE A 89 3.79 17.78 6.79
CA ILE A 89 3.98 16.77 7.84
C ILE A 89 2.82 15.77 7.71
N PRO A 90 3.12 14.46 7.59
CA PRO A 90 2.07 13.48 7.37
C PRO A 90 1.26 13.25 8.65
N THR A 91 -0.02 13.04 8.47
CA THR A 91 -0.93 12.55 9.52
C THR A 91 -0.87 11.02 9.64
N LEU A 92 -1.44 10.45 10.71
CA LEU A 92 -1.51 9.00 10.87
C LEU A 92 -2.23 8.29 9.70
N PRO A 93 -3.41 8.75 9.23
CA PRO A 93 -4.04 8.20 8.03
C PRO A 93 -3.17 8.23 6.78
N GLU A 94 -2.43 9.32 6.55
CA GLU A 94 -1.57 9.48 5.38
C GLU A 94 -0.37 8.52 5.42
N LEU A 95 0.18 8.26 6.62
CA LEU A 95 1.21 7.22 6.81
C LEU A 95 0.67 5.81 6.63
N ARG A 96 -0.53 5.51 7.17
CA ARG A 96 -1.18 4.21 6.98
C ARG A 96 -1.46 3.93 5.51
N LEU A 97 -2.00 4.91 4.78
CA LEU A 97 -2.29 4.78 3.36
C LEU A 97 -1.04 4.40 2.57
N GLN A 98 0.08 5.09 2.81
CA GLN A 98 1.37 4.77 2.17
C GLN A 98 1.79 3.33 2.49
N VAL A 99 1.93 3.01 3.78
CA VAL A 99 2.50 1.74 4.22
C VAL A 99 1.60 0.54 3.89
N PHE A 100 0.29 0.64 4.09
CA PHE A 100 -0.62 -0.47 3.86
C PHE A 100 -0.86 -0.71 2.37
N SER A 101 -0.83 0.32 1.52
CA SER A 101 -0.79 0.14 0.08
C SER A 101 0.49 -0.55 -0.37
N ASP A 102 1.67 -0.12 0.10
CA ASP A 102 2.94 -0.77 -0.23
C ASP A 102 2.92 -2.26 0.14
N LEU A 103 2.44 -2.60 1.33
CA LEU A 103 2.27 -3.99 1.79
C LEU A 103 1.25 -4.78 0.96
N ALA A 104 0.12 -4.17 0.59
CA ALA A 104 -0.88 -4.80 -0.26
C ALA A 104 -0.34 -5.11 -1.67
N TYR A 105 0.59 -4.30 -2.17
CA TYR A 105 1.31 -4.54 -3.44
C TYR A 105 2.50 -5.49 -3.30
N GLY A 106 2.83 -5.94 -2.09
CA GLY A 106 3.82 -6.98 -1.83
C GLY A 106 5.17 -6.49 -1.32
N ALA A 107 5.29 -5.22 -0.89
CA ALA A 107 6.53 -4.72 -0.32
C ALA A 107 7.01 -5.61 0.85
N GLN A 108 8.28 -5.97 0.84
CA GLN A 108 8.89 -6.83 1.87
C GLN A 108 9.74 -6.04 2.87
N ALA A 109 9.93 -4.74 2.63
CA ALA A 109 10.44 -3.80 3.61
C ALA A 109 9.84 -2.43 3.35
N ILE A 110 9.65 -1.68 4.44
CA ILE A 110 9.20 -0.30 4.44
C ILE A 110 10.34 0.56 4.97
N GLN A 111 10.74 1.56 4.18
CA GLN A 111 11.72 2.56 4.57
C GLN A 111 11.04 3.91 4.77
N TYR A 112 11.57 4.74 5.67
CA TYR A 112 11.02 6.07 5.94
C TYR A 112 12.01 7.16 5.55
N PHE A 113 11.54 8.15 4.78
CA PHE A 113 12.30 9.36 4.49
C PHE A 113 11.69 10.58 5.19
N THR A 114 12.34 11.23 6.14
CA THR A 114 13.31 10.60 7.05
C THR A 114 12.74 10.64 8.45
N TYR A 115 12.87 9.51 9.15
CA TYR A 115 12.30 9.25 10.46
C TYR A 115 12.70 10.27 11.55
N ARG A 116 13.92 10.80 11.50
CA ARG A 116 14.43 11.80 12.47
C ARG A 116 14.44 13.23 11.92
N GLY A 117 13.90 13.45 10.72
CA GLY A 117 14.13 14.70 9.99
C GLY A 117 15.57 14.83 9.48
N LEU A 118 15.86 15.95 8.79
CA LEU A 118 17.18 16.20 8.19
C LEU A 118 18.14 16.98 9.11
N GLN A 119 17.60 17.66 10.14
CA GLN A 119 18.35 18.59 11.00
C GLN A 119 17.89 18.51 12.48
N HIS A 120 17.31 17.39 12.90
CA HIS A 120 16.86 17.21 14.28
C HIS A 120 17.57 16.02 14.92
N ASP A 121 18.15 16.26 16.09
CA ASP A 121 18.72 15.20 16.93
C ASP A 121 17.65 14.52 17.81
N GLU A 122 16.54 15.22 18.05
CA GLU A 122 15.40 14.80 18.86
C GLU A 122 14.22 14.26 18.02
N PRO A 123 13.38 13.36 18.57
CA PRO A 123 12.16 12.90 17.92
C PRO A 123 11.23 14.04 17.49
N THR A 124 10.75 13.99 16.24
CA THR A 124 9.69 14.90 15.73
C THR A 124 8.30 14.33 16.03
N GLU A 125 7.23 15.11 15.78
CA GLU A 125 5.85 14.62 15.91
C GLU A 125 5.56 13.38 15.03
N VAL A 126 6.30 13.20 13.93
CA VAL A 126 6.18 12.04 13.04
C VAL A 126 6.73 10.76 13.66
N TYR A 127 7.61 10.87 14.66
CA TYR A 127 8.22 9.72 15.34
C TYR A 127 7.17 8.77 15.94
N ASP A 128 6.18 9.32 16.67
CA ASP A 128 5.15 8.52 17.32
C ASP A 128 4.14 7.96 16.31
N LEU A 129 3.91 8.66 15.20
CA LEU A 129 3.08 8.15 14.11
C LEU A 129 3.74 6.95 13.44
N VAL A 130 5.03 7.04 13.10
CA VAL A 130 5.81 5.93 12.54
C VAL A 130 5.89 4.76 13.52
N LYS A 131 6.09 5.03 14.82
CA LYS A 131 6.05 4.00 15.87
C LYS A 131 4.71 3.26 15.89
N THR A 132 3.60 4.01 15.79
CA THR A 132 2.24 3.43 15.75
C THR A 132 2.06 2.52 14.54
N VAL A 133 2.41 2.99 13.34
CA VAL A 133 2.28 2.19 12.11
C VAL A 133 3.22 0.98 12.14
N ASN A 134 4.46 1.13 12.58
CA ASN A 134 5.38 0.00 12.73
C ASN A 134 4.85 -1.08 13.68
N GLN A 135 4.22 -0.69 14.81
CA GLN A 135 3.59 -1.67 15.69
C GLN A 135 2.42 -2.39 15.03
N GLU A 136 1.63 -1.70 14.20
CA GLU A 136 0.56 -2.32 13.40
C GLU A 136 1.14 -3.32 12.40
N VAL A 137 2.19 -2.95 11.67
CA VAL A 137 2.89 -3.84 10.72
C VAL A 137 3.49 -5.06 11.43
N GLN A 138 4.17 -4.88 12.57
CA GLN A 138 4.78 -5.98 13.32
C GLN A 138 3.74 -7.00 13.80
N ARG A 139 2.57 -6.55 14.27
CA ARG A 139 1.47 -7.45 14.66
C ARG A 139 0.89 -8.25 13.50
N LEU A 140 1.05 -7.76 12.27
CA LEU A 140 0.56 -8.41 11.05
C LEU A 140 1.69 -9.01 10.19
N ALA A 141 2.94 -9.03 10.68
CA ALA A 141 4.09 -9.56 9.93
C ALA A 141 3.93 -11.04 9.56
N GLY A 142 3.19 -11.80 10.39
CA GLY A 142 2.81 -13.19 10.10
C GLY A 142 2.02 -13.35 8.80
N ILE A 143 1.37 -12.27 8.32
CA ILE A 143 0.61 -12.24 7.07
C ILE A 143 1.49 -11.74 5.92
N PHE A 144 2.13 -10.58 6.06
CA PHE A 144 2.80 -9.90 4.94
C PHE A 144 4.19 -10.43 4.61
N LEU A 145 5.02 -10.72 5.64
CA LEU A 145 6.42 -11.07 5.42
C LEU A 145 6.51 -12.44 4.73
N GLY A 146 7.08 -12.49 3.54
CA GLY A 146 7.19 -13.67 2.70
C GLY A 146 5.89 -14.08 1.99
N ALA A 147 4.87 -13.22 1.97
CA ALA A 147 3.65 -13.48 1.20
C ALA A 147 3.87 -13.24 -0.30
N GLN A 148 3.22 -14.06 -1.11
CA GLN A 148 3.15 -13.89 -2.55
C GLN A 148 1.89 -13.10 -2.92
N VAL A 149 2.04 -12.10 -3.78
CA VAL A 149 0.90 -11.37 -4.36
C VAL A 149 0.30 -12.19 -5.51
N ILE A 150 -0.95 -12.62 -5.33
CA ILE A 150 -1.72 -13.34 -6.35
C ILE A 150 -2.34 -12.34 -7.32
N SER A 151 -3.06 -11.36 -6.80
CA SER A 151 -3.66 -10.27 -7.56
C SER A 151 -3.78 -9.00 -6.72
N VAL A 152 -3.77 -7.85 -7.41
CA VAL A 152 -4.15 -6.54 -6.87
C VAL A 152 -5.16 -5.94 -7.83
N SER A 153 -6.18 -5.28 -7.29
CA SER A 153 -7.23 -4.59 -8.04
C SER A 153 -7.82 -3.48 -7.20
N HIS A 154 -8.69 -2.66 -7.79
CA HIS A 154 -9.28 -1.49 -7.13
C HIS A 154 -10.79 -1.48 -7.27
N THR A 155 -11.47 -1.06 -6.20
CA THR A 155 -12.90 -0.73 -6.24
C THR A 155 -13.10 0.79 -6.33
N GLY A 156 -14.36 1.23 -6.38
CA GLY A 156 -14.73 2.65 -6.42
C GLY A 156 -15.22 3.08 -7.80
N SER A 157 -15.76 4.29 -7.88
CA SER A 157 -16.22 4.91 -9.14
C SER A 157 -15.05 5.36 -10.02
N GLU A 158 -13.92 5.69 -9.39
CA GLU A 158 -12.68 6.08 -10.07
C GLU A 158 -11.57 5.06 -9.78
N ILE A 159 -11.12 4.39 -10.84
CA ILE A 159 -10.03 3.43 -10.80
C ILE A 159 -8.71 4.17 -11.07
N PRO A 160 -7.69 4.04 -10.21
CA PRO A 160 -6.42 4.72 -10.40
C PRO A 160 -5.76 4.39 -11.74
N GLU A 161 -5.09 5.36 -12.33
CA GLU A 161 -4.38 5.20 -13.60
C GLU A 161 -3.42 3.99 -13.54
N GLY A 162 -3.35 3.21 -14.63
CA GLY A 162 -2.44 2.06 -14.74
C GLY A 162 -2.84 0.84 -13.90
N THR A 163 -3.94 0.90 -13.15
CA THR A 163 -4.44 -0.21 -12.32
C THR A 163 -5.66 -0.90 -12.93
N LYS A 164 -6.14 -1.95 -12.27
CA LYS A 164 -7.27 -2.76 -12.74
C LYS A 164 -8.46 -2.64 -11.78
N ALA A 165 -9.66 -2.48 -12.34
CA ALA A 165 -10.89 -2.60 -11.58
C ALA A 165 -11.04 -4.01 -11.00
N LEU A 166 -11.67 -4.13 -9.82
CA LEU A 166 -12.00 -5.42 -9.22
C LEU A 166 -12.93 -6.20 -10.16
N GLY A 167 -12.42 -7.34 -10.65
CA GLY A 167 -13.15 -8.28 -11.49
C GLY A 167 -13.75 -9.40 -10.64
N SER A 168 -13.36 -10.64 -10.93
CA SER A 168 -13.81 -11.80 -10.16
C SER A 168 -13.18 -11.84 -8.76
N LEU A 169 -13.97 -12.26 -7.79
CA LEU A 169 -13.53 -12.52 -6.42
C LEU A 169 -13.00 -13.95 -6.30
N PRO A 170 -11.95 -14.22 -5.49
CA PRO A 170 -11.54 -15.58 -5.19
C PRO A 170 -12.62 -16.27 -4.35
N THR A 171 -12.90 -17.54 -4.61
CA THR A 171 -13.58 -18.39 -3.62
C THR A 171 -12.72 -18.41 -2.36
N PRO A 172 -13.30 -18.23 -1.15
CA PRO A 172 -14.72 -18.25 -0.78
C PRO A 172 -15.39 -16.87 -0.54
N ILE A 173 -14.92 -15.81 -1.21
CA ILE A 173 -15.53 -14.48 -1.13
C ILE A 173 -16.68 -14.38 -2.15
N LYS A 174 -17.89 -14.13 -1.69
CA LYS A 174 -19.11 -14.10 -2.53
C LYS A 174 -19.39 -12.72 -3.09
N SER A 175 -19.22 -11.69 -2.28
CA SER A 175 -19.38 -10.30 -2.68
C SER A 175 -18.49 -9.38 -1.87
N LEU A 176 -18.13 -8.24 -2.46
CA LEU A 176 -17.37 -7.18 -1.82
C LEU A 176 -17.77 -5.85 -2.43
N THR A 177 -18.22 -4.92 -1.60
CA THR A 177 -18.59 -3.56 -2.00
C THR A 177 -17.96 -2.55 -1.05
N THR A 178 -17.49 -1.44 -1.61
CA THR A 178 -16.91 -0.32 -0.86
C THR A 178 -17.64 0.98 -1.18
N SER A 179 -17.44 2.02 -0.36
CA SER A 179 -17.78 3.40 -0.72
C SER A 179 -17.10 3.86 -2.02
N ASP A 180 -17.62 4.94 -2.62
CA ASP A 180 -17.25 5.42 -3.96
C ASP A 180 -15.77 5.74 -4.16
N THR A 181 -15.08 6.28 -3.13
CA THR A 181 -13.63 6.55 -3.21
C THR A 181 -12.80 5.29 -3.45
N GLY A 182 -13.34 4.13 -3.09
CA GLY A 182 -12.76 2.83 -3.40
C GLY A 182 -11.63 2.38 -2.47
N ALA A 183 -11.20 1.14 -2.71
CA ALA A 183 -10.15 0.45 -1.96
C ALA A 183 -9.09 -0.14 -2.89
N VAL A 184 -7.90 -0.40 -2.35
CA VAL A 184 -7.02 -1.44 -2.89
C VAL A 184 -7.54 -2.78 -2.39
N VAL A 185 -7.70 -3.75 -3.28
CA VAL A 185 -8.09 -5.13 -2.96
C VAL A 185 -7.00 -6.07 -3.45
N SER A 186 -6.24 -6.61 -2.49
CA SER A 186 -5.12 -7.52 -2.75
C SER A 186 -5.42 -8.92 -2.24
N VAL A 187 -5.09 -9.92 -3.06
CA VAL A 187 -5.10 -11.33 -2.67
C VAL A 187 -3.66 -11.78 -2.49
N LEU A 188 -3.32 -12.14 -1.26
CA LEU A 188 -2.00 -12.65 -0.88
C LEU A 188 -2.06 -14.14 -0.57
N GLU A 189 -0.96 -14.84 -0.76
CA GLU A 189 -0.82 -16.26 -0.39
C GLU A 189 0.42 -16.47 0.47
N LYS A 190 0.26 -17.21 1.58
CA LYS A 190 1.37 -17.61 2.45
C LYS A 190 1.03 -18.86 3.26
N GLY A 191 1.92 -19.84 3.28
CA GLY A 191 1.84 -20.99 4.18
C GLY A 191 0.56 -21.83 4.06
N GLY A 192 0.00 -21.94 2.85
CA GLY A 192 -1.26 -22.65 2.59
C GLY A 192 -2.52 -21.88 2.99
N ASN A 193 -2.39 -20.59 3.34
CA ASN A 193 -3.51 -19.68 3.52
C ASN A 193 -3.52 -18.64 2.41
N GLN A 194 -4.72 -18.15 2.10
CA GLN A 194 -4.91 -16.93 1.34
C GLN A 194 -5.41 -15.81 2.25
N TYR A 195 -5.13 -14.58 1.85
CA TYR A 195 -5.51 -13.37 2.55
C TYR A 195 -6.11 -12.38 1.57
N LEU A 196 -7.28 -11.85 1.89
CA LEU A 196 -7.85 -10.69 1.21
C LEU A 196 -7.54 -9.45 2.04
N VAL A 197 -6.71 -8.55 1.51
CA VAL A 197 -6.37 -7.27 2.13
C VAL A 197 -7.12 -6.17 1.42
N VAL A 198 -7.92 -5.40 2.16
CA VAL A 198 -8.71 -4.28 1.66
C VAL A 198 -8.23 -3.00 2.33
N VAL A 199 -7.58 -2.10 1.57
CA VAL A 199 -7.02 -0.84 2.06
C VAL A 199 -7.92 0.32 1.64
N ASN A 200 -8.37 1.15 2.57
CA ASN A 200 -9.10 2.38 2.26
C ASN A 200 -8.17 3.37 1.55
N ARG A 201 -8.50 3.74 0.29
CA ARG A 201 -7.68 4.67 -0.52
C ARG A 201 -7.87 6.13 -0.13
N ASP A 202 -8.82 6.43 0.75
CA ASP A 202 -9.09 7.76 1.26
C ASP A 202 -8.40 7.97 2.62
N PHE A 203 -7.55 8.99 2.73
CA PHE A 203 -6.89 9.36 3.99
C PHE A 203 -7.66 10.40 4.81
N ARG A 204 -8.86 10.79 4.37
CA ARG A 204 -9.75 11.74 5.06
C ARG A 204 -11.02 11.10 5.58
N ASN A 205 -11.61 10.21 4.79
CA ASN A 205 -12.96 9.70 5.07
C ASN A 205 -12.94 8.20 5.42
N VAL A 206 -13.84 7.84 6.31
CA VAL A 206 -14.16 6.43 6.60
C VAL A 206 -14.76 5.80 5.36
N MET A 207 -14.30 4.60 5.01
CA MET A 207 -14.88 3.78 3.95
C MET A 207 -15.74 2.69 4.56
N ASN A 208 -16.97 2.53 4.06
CA ASN A 208 -17.82 1.40 4.43
C ASN A 208 -17.51 0.21 3.53
N LEU A 209 -17.18 -0.93 4.14
CA LEU A 209 -16.95 -2.21 3.48
C LEU A 209 -18.09 -3.18 3.83
N SER A 210 -18.82 -3.64 2.83
CA SER A 210 -19.77 -4.76 2.95
C SER A 210 -19.19 -5.96 2.21
N ILE A 211 -19.14 -7.11 2.88
CA ILE A 211 -18.54 -8.32 2.33
C ILE A 211 -19.35 -9.55 2.76
N ASP A 212 -19.63 -10.43 1.79
CA ASP A 212 -20.26 -11.73 2.05
C ASP A 212 -19.25 -12.84 1.74
N VAL A 213 -19.17 -13.82 2.63
CA VAL A 213 -18.13 -14.86 2.66
C VAL A 213 -18.70 -16.20 3.07
N ASP A 214 -18.01 -17.30 2.76
CA ASP A 214 -18.34 -18.60 3.40
C ASP A 214 -17.86 -18.68 4.85
N SER A 215 -18.42 -19.67 5.56
CA SER A 215 -18.09 -19.98 6.95
C SER A 215 -16.63 -20.39 7.20
N SER A 216 -15.87 -20.66 6.13
CA SER A 216 -14.42 -20.97 6.20
C SER A 216 -13.55 -19.71 6.35
N VAL A 217 -14.11 -18.52 6.15
CA VAL A 217 -13.38 -17.24 6.22
C VAL A 217 -13.37 -16.69 7.63
N ASN A 218 -12.20 -16.23 8.06
CA ASN A 218 -12.04 -15.44 9.27
C ASN A 218 -11.58 -14.02 8.94
N ARG A 219 -12.02 -13.03 9.72
CA ARG A 219 -11.42 -11.69 9.74
C ARG A 219 -10.21 -11.69 10.66
N VAL A 220 -9.11 -11.12 10.20
CA VAL A 220 -7.93 -10.86 11.04
C VAL A 220 -8.09 -9.48 11.69
N LEU A 221 -7.89 -9.42 13.00
CA LEU A 221 -7.91 -8.21 13.81
C LEU A 221 -6.53 -7.55 13.86
N LYS A 222 -6.46 -6.26 14.24
CA LYS A 222 -5.19 -5.50 14.32
C LYS A 222 -4.14 -6.08 15.27
N ASN A 223 -4.53 -6.98 16.16
CA ASN A 223 -3.64 -7.70 17.06
C ASN A 223 -3.13 -9.05 16.48
N GLY A 224 -3.50 -9.38 15.24
CA GLY A 224 -3.15 -10.64 14.57
C GLY A 224 -4.07 -11.82 14.90
N SER A 225 -4.97 -11.69 15.87
CA SER A 225 -5.98 -12.72 16.15
C SER A 225 -7.09 -12.74 15.10
N THR A 226 -7.85 -13.83 15.06
CA THR A 226 -8.94 -14.02 14.09
C THR A 226 -10.31 -14.08 14.76
N THR A 227 -11.33 -13.59 14.06
CA THR A 227 -12.74 -13.72 14.45
C THR A 227 -13.59 -14.11 13.25
N THR A 228 -14.72 -14.77 13.48
CA THR A 228 -15.72 -15.02 12.44
C THR A 228 -16.36 -13.68 12.01
N PRO A 229 -16.45 -13.38 10.71
CA PRO A 229 -17.21 -12.24 10.22
C PRO A 229 -18.70 -12.39 10.57
N ASP A 230 -19.31 -11.33 11.09
CA ASP A 230 -20.73 -11.31 11.47
C ASP A 230 -21.66 -10.81 10.35
N GLY A 231 -21.09 -10.54 9.17
CA GLY A 231 -21.81 -9.99 8.01
C GLY A 231 -22.16 -8.50 8.13
N SER A 232 -21.74 -7.82 9.22
CA SER A 232 -21.97 -6.40 9.38
C SER A 232 -21.10 -5.58 8.41
N THR A 233 -21.60 -4.39 8.04
CA THR A 233 -20.79 -3.41 7.33
C THR A 233 -19.66 -2.92 8.23
N ILE A 234 -18.43 -2.99 7.73
CA ILE A 234 -17.23 -2.61 8.46
C ILE A 234 -16.86 -1.18 8.08
N ALA A 235 -16.79 -0.29 9.08
CA ALA A 235 -16.16 1.02 8.93
C ALA A 235 -14.63 0.84 8.90
N VAL A 236 -14.00 1.20 7.79
CA VAL A 236 -12.56 1.20 7.60
C VAL A 236 -12.06 2.64 7.72
N GLU A 237 -11.29 2.89 8.77
CA GLU A 237 -10.74 4.22 9.05
C GLU A 237 -9.91 4.77 7.88
N PRO A 238 -9.72 6.10 7.79
CA PRO A 238 -8.96 6.70 6.70
C PRO A 238 -7.53 6.12 6.60
N GLY A 239 -7.16 5.68 5.40
CA GLY A 239 -5.87 5.03 5.09
C GLY A 239 -5.67 3.64 5.72
N ASP A 240 -6.61 3.13 6.51
CA ASP A 240 -6.50 1.87 7.24
C ASP A 240 -6.88 0.66 6.36
N MET A 241 -6.75 -0.54 6.90
CA MET A 241 -7.06 -1.78 6.18
C MET A 241 -7.86 -2.81 7.00
N VAL A 242 -8.55 -3.68 6.27
CA VAL A 242 -9.23 -4.88 6.79
C VAL A 242 -8.66 -6.11 6.09
N ILE A 243 -8.47 -7.19 6.85
CA ILE A 243 -7.90 -8.43 6.31
C ILE A 243 -8.84 -9.60 6.61
N PHE A 244 -9.04 -10.46 5.62
CA PHE A 244 -9.71 -11.75 5.75
C PHE A 244 -8.76 -12.88 5.37
N THR A 245 -8.96 -14.08 5.91
CA THR A 245 -8.12 -15.24 5.63
C THR A 245 -8.90 -16.54 5.61
N TRP A 246 -8.45 -17.48 4.77
CA TRP A 246 -8.98 -18.84 4.64
C TRP A 246 -7.86 -19.79 4.20
N ARG A 247 -8.11 -21.09 4.36
CA ARG A 247 -7.25 -22.15 3.81
C ARG A 247 -7.45 -22.27 2.31
N LYS A 248 -6.36 -22.32 1.56
CA LYS A 248 -6.38 -22.59 0.11
C LYS A 248 -6.85 -24.00 -0.18
#